data_AF-A0A6M1Z0D1-F1
#
_entry.id   AF-A0A6M1Z0D1-F1
#
_cell.length_a   1.000
_cell.length_b   1.000
_cell.length_c   1.000
_cell.angle_alpha   90.00
_cell.angle_beta   90.00
_cell.angle_gamma   90.00
#
_symmetry.space_group_name_H-M   'P 1'
#
loop_
_entity.id
_entity.type
_entity.pdbx_description
1 polymer ?
#
loop_
_entity_poly.entity_id
_entity_poly.type
_entity_poly.pdbx_seq_one_letter_code
_entity_poly.pdbx_strand_id
1 'polypeptide(L)'
;MSKPLIIRKRAKIVALVLFLIGLGILTYTGVWWPGLMLVVGIPLALMQYLQGRHYDTWISLFVFVGAFLTVQFEIQWEILLPVLFSIGGLYIFIREWLESRSAKEQEEDAKKRETENNKD
;
A
#
# COMPACT_ATOMS: atom_id res chain seq x y z
N MET A 1 14.38 -2.09 -9.72
CA MET A 1 13.84 -1.00 -10.57
C MET A 1 12.86 -1.59 -11.56
N SER A 2 11.56 -1.45 -11.31
CA SER A 2 10.51 -2.04 -12.13
C SER A 2 10.33 -1.23 -13.42
N LYS A 3 10.31 -1.92 -14.57
CA LYS A 3 10.13 -1.28 -15.88
C LYS A 3 8.73 -0.65 -15.96
N PRO A 4 8.59 0.59 -16.46
CA PRO A 4 7.28 1.22 -16.60
C PRO A 4 6.43 0.43 -17.61
N LEU A 5 5.22 0.03 -17.22
CA LEU A 5 4.31 -0.73 -18.08
C LEU A 5 3.77 0.12 -19.25
N ILE A 6 3.69 1.43 -19.07
CA ILE A 6 3.10 2.36 -20.04
C ILE A 6 3.93 3.66 -20.13
N ILE A 7 3.96 4.27 -21.32
CA ILE A 7 4.54 5.59 -21.57
C ILE A 7 3.90 6.63 -20.63
N ARG A 8 4.71 7.37 -19.86
CA ARG A 8 4.26 8.37 -18.85
C ARG A 8 3.14 9.31 -19.33
N LYS A 9 3.16 9.70 -20.62
CA LYS A 9 2.13 10.55 -21.23
C LYS A 9 0.73 9.88 -21.27
N ARG A 10 0.68 8.58 -21.60
CA ARG A 10 -0.58 7.82 -21.65
C ARG A 10 -1.14 7.60 -20.25
N ALA A 11 -0.29 7.33 -19.27
CA ALA A 11 -0.72 7.19 -17.87
C ALA A 11 -1.41 8.46 -17.34
N LYS A 12 -0.89 9.65 -17.68
CA LYS A 12 -1.52 10.93 -17.31
C LYS A 12 -2.89 11.13 -17.97
N ILE A 13 -3.02 10.79 -19.24
CA ILE A 13 -4.30 10.89 -19.97
C ILE A 13 -5.34 9.94 -19.37
N VAL A 14 -4.95 8.69 -19.09
CA VAL A 14 -5.84 7.71 -18.45
C VAL A 14 -6.30 8.20 -17.08
N ALA A 15 -5.38 8.70 -16.25
CA ALA A 15 -5.73 9.28 -14.95
C ALA A 15 -6.69 10.46 -15.09
N LEU A 16 -6.45 11.36 -16.05
CA LEU A 16 -7.31 12.53 -16.28
C LEU A 16 -8.71 12.13 -16.76
N VAL A 17 -8.83 11.18 -17.68
CA VAL A 17 -10.13 10.65 -18.12
C VAL A 17 -10.87 9.99 -16.95
N LEU A 18 -10.17 9.19 -16.15
CA LEU A 18 -10.76 8.53 -14.98
C LEU A 18 -11.24 9.55 -13.94
N PHE A 19 -10.46 10.62 -13.73
CA PHE A 19 -10.81 11.74 -12.85
C PHE A 19 -12.09 12.45 -13.34
N LEU A 20 -12.19 12.75 -14.63
CA LEU A 20 -13.37 13.40 -15.23
C LEU A 20 -14.63 12.54 -15.12
N ILE A 21 -14.53 11.23 -15.38
CA ILE A 21 -15.65 10.29 -15.21
C ILE A 21 -16.07 10.25 -13.73
N GLY A 22 -15.10 10.13 -12.83
CA GLY A 22 -15.34 10.16 -11.39
C GLY A 22 -16.03 11.44 -10.94
N LEU A 23 -15.61 12.59 -11.47
CA LEU A 23 -16.22 13.89 -11.17
C LEU A 23 -17.69 13.95 -11.63
N GLY A 24 -18.01 13.38 -12.80
CA GLY A 24 -19.40 13.29 -13.28
C GLY A 24 -20.29 12.41 -12.41
N ILE A 25 -19.74 11.31 -11.86
CA ILE A 25 -20.47 10.45 -10.91
C ILE A 25 -20.64 11.17 -9.56
N LEU A 26 -19.64 11.94 -9.14
CA LEU A 26 -19.66 12.70 -7.88
C LEU A 26 -20.76 13.75 -7.86
N THR A 27 -20.90 14.51 -8.96
CA THR A 27 -21.95 15.53 -9.08
C THR A 27 -23.35 14.93 -9.08
N TYR A 28 -23.49 13.70 -9.60
CA TYR A 28 -24.77 12.97 -9.59
C TYR A 28 -25.12 12.38 -8.22
N THR A 29 -24.15 11.78 -7.54
CA THR A 29 -24.37 11.08 -6.25
C THR A 29 -24.52 12.04 -5.06
N GLY A 30 -24.06 13.29 -5.19
CA GLY A 30 -24.20 14.32 -4.15
C GLY A 30 -23.35 14.08 -2.90
N VAL A 31 -22.56 13.02 -2.84
CA VAL A 31 -21.70 12.66 -1.69
C VAL A 31 -20.34 13.35 -1.84
N TRP A 32 -20.34 14.67 -1.65
CA TRP A 32 -19.19 15.54 -1.93
C TRP A 32 -17.90 15.12 -1.23
N TRP A 33 -17.94 14.87 0.08
CA TRP A 33 -16.72 14.60 0.86
C TRP A 33 -16.08 13.22 0.60
N PRO A 34 -16.79 12.10 0.73
CA PRO A 34 -16.23 10.78 0.45
C PRO A 34 -15.93 10.60 -1.04
N GLY A 35 -16.82 11.09 -1.89
CA GLY A 35 -16.67 10.88 -3.31
C GLY A 35 -15.49 11.67 -3.89
N LEU A 36 -15.21 12.90 -3.43
CA LEU A 36 -14.06 13.67 -3.92
C LEU A 36 -12.72 13.02 -3.54
N MET A 37 -12.63 12.41 -2.35
CA MET A 37 -11.48 11.60 -1.92
C MET A 37 -11.23 10.42 -2.87
N LEU A 38 -12.27 9.69 -3.29
CA LEU A 38 -12.11 8.59 -4.25
C LEU A 38 -11.80 9.09 -5.66
N VAL A 39 -12.47 10.15 -6.10
CA VAL A 39 -12.29 10.71 -7.45
C VAL A 39 -10.87 11.22 -7.66
N VAL A 40 -10.24 11.77 -6.63
CA VAL A 40 -8.82 12.16 -6.68
C VAL A 40 -7.90 10.98 -6.41
N GLY A 41 -8.25 10.11 -5.46
CA GLY A 41 -7.40 9.01 -5.02
C GLY A 41 -7.21 7.91 -6.07
N ILE A 42 -8.28 7.47 -6.73
CA ILE A 42 -8.24 6.37 -7.71
C ILE A 42 -7.33 6.71 -8.91
N PRO A 43 -7.47 7.87 -9.58
CA PRO A 43 -6.59 8.22 -10.69
C PRO A 43 -5.12 8.37 -10.28
N LEU A 44 -4.87 8.85 -9.07
CA LEU A 44 -3.53 9.09 -8.54
C LEU A 44 -2.84 7.76 -8.20
N ALA A 45 -3.56 6.85 -7.54
CA ALA A 45 -3.09 5.48 -7.30
C ALA A 45 -2.88 4.72 -8.61
N LEU A 46 -3.81 4.85 -9.57
CA LEU A 46 -3.68 4.22 -10.88
C LEU A 46 -2.45 4.75 -11.65
N MET A 47 -2.18 6.05 -11.60
CA MET A 47 -0.97 6.63 -12.19
C MET A 47 0.31 6.10 -11.53
N GLN A 48 0.33 5.93 -10.21
CA GLN A 48 1.47 5.35 -9.49
C GLN A 48 1.66 3.86 -9.85
N TYR A 49 0.57 3.12 -10.02
CA TYR A 49 0.57 1.73 -10.44
C TYR A 49 1.18 1.57 -11.83
N LEU A 50 0.72 2.37 -12.79
CA LEU A 50 1.22 2.37 -14.17
C LEU A 50 2.72 2.76 -14.27
N GLN A 51 3.24 3.50 -13.28
CA GLN A 51 4.64 3.88 -13.19
C GLN A 51 5.54 2.81 -12.55
N GLY A 52 4.98 1.68 -12.11
CA GLY A 52 5.73 0.58 -11.49
C GLY A 52 6.14 0.85 -10.04
N ARG A 53 5.60 1.91 -9.41
CA ARG A 53 5.83 2.23 -7.98
C ARG A 53 4.79 1.51 -7.12
N HIS A 54 4.85 0.18 -7.11
CA HIS A 54 3.85 -0.65 -6.43
C HIS A 54 3.72 -0.32 -4.93
N TYR A 55 4.84 -0.03 -4.24
CA TYR A 55 4.82 0.32 -2.82
C TYR A 55 4.02 1.60 -2.56
N ASP A 56 4.32 2.67 -3.29
CA ASP A 56 3.60 3.95 -3.15
C ASP A 56 2.13 3.83 -3.56
N THR A 57 1.84 2.95 -4.53
CA THR A 57 0.46 2.64 -4.96
C THR A 57 -0.33 2.00 -3.84
N TRP A 58 0.23 1.01 -3.14
CA TRP A 58 -0.45 0.34 -2.04
C TRP A 58 -0.72 1.30 -0.88
N ILE A 59 0.22 2.17 -0.58
CA ILE A 59 0.07 3.20 0.46
C ILE A 59 -1.02 4.21 0.08
N SER A 60 -0.96 4.76 -1.14
CA SER A 60 -1.96 5.73 -1.58
C SER A 60 -3.35 5.11 -1.66
N LEU A 61 -3.46 3.88 -2.17
CA LEU A 61 -4.72 3.14 -2.18
C LEU A 61 -5.24 2.92 -0.75
N PHE A 62 -4.40 2.47 0.18
CA PHE A 62 -4.79 2.26 1.57
C PHE A 62 -5.25 3.56 2.24
N VAL A 63 -4.56 4.67 2.00
CA VAL A 63 -4.93 5.98 2.57
C VAL A 63 -6.26 6.47 1.99
N PHE A 64 -6.44 6.47 0.66
CA PHE A 64 -7.65 6.99 0.04
C PHE A 64 -8.87 6.09 0.28
N VAL A 65 -8.70 4.76 0.18
CA VAL A 65 -9.78 3.80 0.46
C VAL A 65 -10.08 3.74 1.95
N GLY A 66 -9.06 3.74 2.80
CA GLY A 66 -9.22 3.79 4.25
C GLY A 66 -9.96 5.05 4.71
N ALA A 67 -9.55 6.21 4.20
CA ALA A 67 -10.23 7.49 4.46
C ALA A 67 -11.68 7.48 3.96
N PHE A 68 -11.92 6.96 2.75
CA PHE A 68 -13.27 6.82 2.21
C PHE A 68 -14.15 5.95 3.10
N LEU A 69 -13.66 4.78 3.52
CA LEU A 69 -14.40 3.86 4.39
C LEU A 69 -14.69 4.50 5.74
N THR A 70 -13.74 5.21 6.35
CA THR A 70 -13.98 5.88 7.63
C THR A 70 -15.11 6.91 7.56
N VAL A 71 -15.18 7.69 6.47
CA VAL A 71 -16.23 8.70 6.31
C VAL A 71 -17.55 8.05 5.91
N GLN A 72 -17.54 7.05 5.01
CA GLN A 72 -18.75 6.43 4.49
C GLN A 72 -19.48 5.56 5.52
N PHE A 73 -18.75 4.92 6.42
CA PHE A 73 -19.30 4.07 7.49
C PHE A 73 -19.43 4.80 8.82
N GLU A 74 -19.18 6.12 8.86
CA GLU A 74 -19.17 6.94 10.09
C GLU A 74 -18.40 6.27 11.23
N ILE A 75 -17.26 5.65 10.90
CA ILE A 75 -16.51 4.83 11.86
C ILE A 75 -16.03 5.74 12.98
N GLN A 76 -16.47 5.44 14.20
CA GLN A 76 -16.03 6.13 15.40
C GLN A 76 -14.52 5.94 15.59
N TRP A 77 -13.82 7.03 15.94
CA TRP A 77 -12.38 7.00 16.22
C TRP A 77 -12.00 5.97 17.29
N GLU A 78 -12.92 5.67 18.21
CA GLU A 78 -12.79 4.63 19.24
C GLU A 78 -12.64 3.22 18.67
N ILE A 79 -13.13 2.95 17.46
CA ILE A 79 -12.99 1.65 16.78
C ILE A 79 -11.81 1.70 15.81
N LEU A 80 -11.61 2.83 15.12
CA LEU A 80 -10.54 3.00 14.16
C LEU A 80 -9.14 2.89 14.79
N LEU A 81 -8.92 3.56 15.92
CA LEU A 81 -7.62 3.57 16.61
C LEU A 81 -7.20 2.16 17.06
N PRO A 82 -8.02 1.38 17.79
CA PRO A 82 -7.66 0.03 18.19
C PRO A 82 -7.38 -0.90 17.01
N VAL A 83 -8.15 -0.81 15.93
CA VAL A 83 -7.92 -1.61 14.73
C VAL A 83 -6.58 -1.24 14.09
N LEU A 84 -6.29 0.06 13.94
CA LEU A 84 -5.04 0.52 13.35
C LEU A 84 -3.82 0.15 14.21
N PHE A 85 -3.92 0.29 15.53
CA PHE A 85 -2.89 -0.15 16.47
C PHE A 85 -2.71 -1.67 16.45
N SER A 86 -3.80 -2.45 16.36
CA SER A 86 -3.72 -3.90 16.29
C SER A 86 -3.02 -4.36 15.02
N ILE A 87 -3.35 -3.76 13.87
CA ILE A 87 -2.69 -4.05 12.58
C ILE A 87 -1.22 -3.64 12.64
N GLY A 88 -0.91 -2.45 13.15
CA GLY A 88 0.47 -1.96 13.28
C GLY A 88 1.31 -2.83 14.23
N GLY A 89 0.75 -3.21 15.37
CA GLY A 89 1.38 -4.11 16.32
C GLY A 89 1.62 -5.50 15.73
N LEU A 90 0.62 -6.06 15.03
CA LEU A 90 0.75 -7.34 14.34
C LEU A 90 1.82 -7.29 13.24
N TYR A 91 1.89 -6.19 12.48
CA TYR A 91 2.92 -5.99 11.45
C TYR A 91 4.33 -5.99 12.05
N ILE A 92 4.56 -5.25 13.13
CA ILE A 92 5.85 -5.22 13.83
C ILE A 92 6.19 -6.60 14.36
N PHE A 93 5.22 -7.30 14.98
CA PHE A 93 5.41 -8.63 15.53
C PHE A 93 5.83 -9.65 14.44
N ILE A 94 5.15 -9.66 13.30
CA ILE A 94 5.49 -10.55 12.17
C ILE A 94 6.87 -10.20 11.61
N ARG A 95 7.19 -8.91 11.48
CA ARG A 95 8.49 -8.46 10.98
C ARG A 95 9.62 -8.92 11.91
N GLU A 96 9.48 -8.68 13.21
CA GLU A 96 10.45 -9.10 14.23
C GLU A 96 10.66 -10.62 14.18
N TRP A 97 9.57 -11.37 14.06
CA TRP A 97 9.61 -12.83 13.95
C TRP A 97 10.35 -13.30 12.69
N LEU A 98 10.13 -12.66 11.52
CA LEU A 98 10.84 -12.97 10.28
C LEU A 98 12.34 -12.62 10.33
N GLU A 99 12.67 -11.47 10.92
CA GLU A 99 14.05 -10.96 11.02
C GLU A 99 14.87 -11.86 11.96
N SER A 100 14.25 -12.32 13.06
CA SER A 100 14.87 -13.29 13.98
C SER A 100 15.16 -14.67 13.36
N ARG A 101 14.35 -15.12 12.38
CA ARG A 101 14.62 -16.35 11.63
C ARG A 101 15.80 -16.19 10.69
N SER A 102 15.82 -15.09 9.94
CA SER A 102 16.90 -14.78 8.99
C SER A 102 18.27 -14.69 9.69
N ALA A 103 18.30 -14.12 10.90
CA ALA A 103 19.51 -14.03 11.69
C ALA A 103 20.04 -15.41 12.14
N LYS A 104 19.15 -16.32 12.55
CA LYS A 104 19.54 -17.69 12.96
C LYS A 104 20.04 -18.54 11.80
N GLU A 105 19.45 -18.41 10.62
CA GLU A 105 19.89 -19.14 9.42
C GLU A 105 21.31 -18.75 9.00
N GLN A 106 21.65 -17.45 9.08
CA GLN A 106 23.01 -16.97 8.79
C GLN A 106 24.05 -17.47 9.80
N GLU A 107 23.68 -17.57 11.07
CA GLU A 107 24.57 -18.06 12.13
C GLU A 107 24.82 -19.57 12.02
N GLU A 108 23.80 -20.35 11.66
CA GLU A 108 23.92 -21.80 11.42
C GLU A 108 24.76 -22.12 10.17
N ASP A 109 24.59 -21.35 9.10
CA ASP A 109 25.38 -21.51 7.87
C ASP A 109 26.85 -21.10 8.07
N ALA A 110 27.12 -20.07 8.88
CA ALA A 110 28.49 -19.69 9.26
C ALA A 110 29.17 -20.79 10.07
N LYS A 111 28.47 -21.36 11.06
CA LYS A 111 28.99 -22.47 11.89
C LYS A 111 29.30 -23.72 11.08
N LYS A 112 28.43 -24.10 10.13
CA LYS A 112 28.66 -25.26 9.27
C LYS A 112 29.96 -25.14 8.47
N ARG A 113 30.21 -23.96 7.89
CA ARG A 113 31.44 -23.67 7.11
C ARG A 113 32.71 -23.74 7.97
N GLU A 114 32.65 -23.29 9.23
CA GLU A 114 33.79 -23.41 10.16
C GLU A 114 34.07 -24.87 10.55
N THR A 115 33.04 -25.70 10.73
CA THR A 115 33.23 -27.15 10.99
C THR A 115 33.71 -27.96 9.79
N GLU A 116 33.41 -27.54 8.55
CA GLU A 116 33.96 -28.18 7.34
C GLU A 116 35.45 -27.85 7.17
N ASN A 117 35.86 -26.60 7.42
CA ASN A 117 37.25 -26.16 7.22
C ASN A 117 38.24 -26.66 8.28
N ASN A 118 37.77 -27.23 9.40
CA ASN A 118 38.59 -27.81 10.47
C ASN A 118 38.66 -29.35 10.40
N LYS A 119 38.12 -29.94 9.32
CA LYS A 119 38.08 -31.40 9.10
C LYS A 119 39.01 -31.87 7.98
N ASP A 120 39.63 -30.95 7.24
CA ASP A 120 40.73 -31.16 6.29
C ASP A 120 42.09 -30.84 6.94
#